data_AF-A0A950SUG8-F1
#
_entry.id   AF-A0A950SUG8-F1
#
_cell.length_a   1.000
_cell.length_b   1.000
_cell.length_c   1.000
_cell.angle_alpha   90.00
_cell.angle_beta   90.00
_cell.angle_gamma   90.00
#
_symmetry.space_group_name_H-M   'P 1'
#
loop_
_entity.id
_entity.type
_entity.pdbx_description
1 polymer ?
#
loop_
_entity_poly.entity_id
_entity_poly.type
_entity_poly.pdbx_seq_one_letter_code
_entity_poly.pdbx_strand_id
1 'polypeptide(L)'
;MIAYKFLRSGRTGPFSGHAWPAPGVWVHADRDMVACRRGIHACRIRDLPWWLADELWEIELDGRVRVDEHKIFAPAGRLRSRIEGWTPACAQAYADACAWRAHDRAIQALTRAGHADAAGELAACGTLDDVLLLARQLAEAIPDTRISLTIAGDGAVRALTGAPPTAAYIAAHAAMRLDGSAGYAAERDWQSRWLADRLGLRTDG
;
A
#
# COMPACT_ATOMS: atom_id res chain seq x y z
N MET A 1 5.88 17.36 -15.53
CA MET A 1 4.78 16.88 -14.64
C MET A 1 5.36 16.47 -13.31
N ILE A 2 4.77 16.89 -12.19
CA ILE A 2 5.15 16.40 -10.86
C ILE A 2 4.44 15.09 -10.54
N ALA A 3 5.16 14.15 -9.95
CA ALA A 3 4.70 12.83 -9.56
C ALA A 3 5.52 12.29 -8.39
N TYR A 4 5.28 11.04 -7.99
CA TYR A 4 5.93 10.41 -6.86
C TYR A 4 6.66 9.13 -7.24
N LYS A 5 7.74 8.83 -6.55
CA LYS A 5 8.52 7.62 -6.76
C LYS A 5 9.02 7.05 -5.43
N PHE A 6 8.67 5.80 -5.19
CA PHE A 6 9.26 5.01 -4.13
C PHE A 6 10.58 4.36 -4.60
N LEU A 7 11.57 4.40 -3.73
CA LEU A 7 12.92 3.86 -3.91
C LEU A 7 13.33 3.06 -2.68
N ARG A 8 14.25 2.13 -2.84
CA ARG A 8 15.00 1.57 -1.71
C ARG A 8 15.98 2.60 -1.18
N SER A 9 16.48 2.36 0.03
CA SER A 9 17.50 3.18 0.67
C SER A 9 18.64 3.55 -0.29
N GLY A 10 19.01 4.84 -0.30
CA GLY A 10 20.06 5.35 -1.18
C GLY A 10 19.59 5.66 -2.61
N ARG A 11 18.30 5.94 -2.81
CA ARG A 11 17.70 6.27 -4.13
C ARG A 11 17.80 5.14 -5.15
N THR A 12 17.68 3.90 -4.72
CA THR A 12 17.83 2.74 -5.60
C THR A 12 16.48 2.23 -6.10
N GLY A 13 16.33 2.03 -7.41
CA GLY A 13 15.11 1.46 -7.99
C GLY A 13 14.79 0.07 -7.44
N PRO A 14 13.60 -0.18 -6.85
CA PRO A 14 13.32 -1.44 -6.15
C PRO A 14 13.36 -2.70 -7.02
N PHE A 15 13.06 -2.55 -8.31
CA PHE A 15 13.09 -3.65 -9.29
C PHE A 15 14.27 -3.55 -10.26
N SER A 16 14.63 -2.34 -10.69
CA SER A 16 15.68 -2.14 -11.70
C SER A 16 17.09 -2.13 -11.12
N GLY A 17 17.26 -1.95 -9.80
CA GLY A 17 18.57 -1.75 -9.18
C GLY A 17 19.28 -0.44 -9.57
N HIS A 18 18.69 0.34 -10.48
CA HIS A 18 19.24 1.62 -10.93
C HIS A 18 19.38 2.60 -9.77
N ALA A 19 20.60 3.04 -9.50
CA ALA A 19 20.90 4.09 -8.54
C ALA A 19 20.60 5.45 -9.17
N TRP A 20 19.62 6.16 -8.63
CA TRP A 20 19.28 7.49 -9.11
C TRP A 20 20.35 8.50 -8.72
N PRO A 21 20.66 9.46 -9.62
CA PRO A 21 21.64 10.51 -9.33
C PRO A 21 21.14 11.47 -8.25
N ALA A 22 21.99 12.45 -7.91
CA ALA A 22 21.61 13.52 -6.98
C ALA A 22 20.33 14.24 -7.44
N PRO A 23 19.50 14.75 -6.50
CA PRO A 23 18.33 15.54 -6.84
C PRO A 23 18.68 16.70 -7.78
N GLY A 24 17.81 16.97 -8.75
CA GLY A 24 18.02 17.96 -9.80
C GLY A 24 18.65 17.40 -11.09
N VAL A 25 19.32 16.24 -11.04
CA VAL A 25 19.97 15.62 -12.21
C VAL A 25 18.98 14.76 -12.99
N TRP A 26 18.91 15.00 -14.31
CA TRP A 26 18.02 14.28 -15.21
C TRP A 26 18.53 12.88 -15.55
N VAL A 27 17.61 11.91 -15.52
CA VAL A 27 17.79 10.57 -16.06
C VAL A 27 16.93 10.45 -17.31
N HIS A 28 17.53 9.97 -18.39
CA HIS A 28 16.84 9.72 -19.65
C HIS A 28 16.73 8.22 -19.88
N ALA A 29 15.58 7.75 -20.35
CA ALA A 29 15.44 6.41 -20.86
C ALA A 29 16.24 6.24 -22.16
N ASP A 30 16.85 5.07 -22.35
CA ASP A 30 17.58 4.75 -23.58
C ASP A 30 16.67 4.86 -24.81
N ARG A 31 17.20 5.43 -25.89
CA ARG A 31 16.44 5.82 -27.11
C ARG A 31 15.69 4.66 -27.77
N ASP A 32 16.11 3.41 -27.56
CA ASP A 32 15.44 2.21 -28.08
C ASP A 32 14.24 1.80 -27.21
N MET A 33 13.35 2.76 -26.92
CA MET A 33 12.13 2.53 -26.16
C MET A 33 11.13 1.74 -27.00
N VAL A 34 11.15 0.41 -26.86
CA VAL A 34 9.95 -0.38 -27.09
C VAL A 34 8.87 0.18 -26.16
N ALA A 35 7.80 0.72 -26.76
CA ALA A 35 6.63 1.17 -26.02
C ALA A 35 6.23 0.07 -25.01
N CYS A 36 6.11 0.48 -23.74
CA CYS A 36 5.73 -0.35 -22.59
C CYS A 36 6.85 -1.12 -21.83
N ARG A 37 8.15 -0.97 -22.13
CA ARG A 37 9.20 -1.64 -21.32
C ARG A 37 10.32 -0.76 -20.73
N ARG A 38 10.62 0.42 -21.28
CA ARG A 38 11.84 1.18 -20.91
C ARG A 38 11.59 2.68 -20.71
N GLY A 39 10.67 3.08 -19.84
CA GLY A 39 10.44 4.48 -19.48
C GLY A 39 10.85 4.81 -18.05
N ILE A 40 11.01 6.10 -17.74
CA ILE A 40 11.10 6.56 -16.35
C ILE A 40 9.72 6.41 -15.72
N HIS A 41 9.58 5.45 -14.80
CA HIS A 41 8.32 5.19 -14.13
C HIS A 41 8.16 5.99 -12.84
N ALA A 42 6.95 6.49 -12.59
CA ALA A 42 6.50 7.14 -11.36
C ALA A 42 5.03 6.77 -11.09
N CYS A 43 4.47 7.32 -10.01
CA CYS A 43 3.11 7.07 -9.59
C CYS A 43 2.40 8.38 -9.24
N ARG A 44 1.07 8.39 -9.38
CA ARG A 44 0.21 9.46 -8.86
C ARG A 44 -0.02 9.21 -7.37
N ILE A 45 -0.53 10.21 -6.64
CA ILE A 45 -0.93 10.05 -5.23
C ILE A 45 -1.87 8.86 -5.06
N ARG A 46 -2.87 8.75 -5.95
CA ARG A 46 -3.82 7.63 -5.96
C ARG A 46 -3.17 6.27 -6.10
N ASP A 47 -1.97 6.18 -6.67
CA ASP A 47 -1.26 4.93 -6.93
C ASP A 47 -0.20 4.59 -5.86
N LEU A 48 0.03 5.46 -4.86
CA LEU A 48 1.05 5.24 -3.81
C LEU A 48 0.97 3.87 -3.12
N PRO A 49 -0.22 3.32 -2.80
CA PRO A 49 -0.33 2.03 -2.11
C PRO A 49 0.27 0.83 -2.87
N TRP A 50 0.50 0.96 -4.18
CA TRP A 50 1.12 -0.08 -5.01
C TRP A 50 2.64 0.03 -5.11
N TRP A 51 3.22 1.13 -4.63
CA TRP A 51 4.61 1.51 -4.91
C TRP A 51 5.55 1.43 -3.71
N LEU A 52 5.02 1.25 -2.51
CA LEU A 52 5.70 1.35 -1.21
C LEU A 52 7.11 0.72 -1.18
N ALA A 53 8.08 1.51 -0.69
CA ALA A 53 9.47 1.12 -0.44
C ALA A 53 10.07 2.03 0.66
N ASP A 54 11.39 1.96 0.87
CA ASP A 54 12.08 2.63 1.98
C ASP A 54 12.03 4.16 1.92
N GLU A 55 12.05 4.75 0.73
CA GLU A 55 12.11 6.19 0.51
C GLU A 55 11.03 6.63 -0.46
N LEU A 56 10.30 7.69 -0.13
CA LEU A 56 9.38 8.37 -1.06
C LEU A 56 10.00 9.67 -1.55
N TRP A 57 9.96 9.89 -2.86
CA TRP A 57 10.50 11.07 -3.52
C TRP A 57 9.45 11.75 -4.38
N GLU A 58 9.49 13.08 -4.41
CA GLU A 58 8.91 13.86 -5.50
C GLU A 58 9.81 13.74 -6.73
N ILE A 59 9.22 13.46 -7.89
CA ILE A 59 9.91 13.34 -9.17
C ILE A 59 9.26 14.26 -10.19
N GLU A 60 10.10 15.00 -10.92
CA GLU A 60 9.69 15.77 -12.09
C GLU A 60 9.91 14.92 -13.33
N LEU A 61 8.87 14.74 -14.14
CA LEU A 61 8.88 14.03 -15.41
C LEU A 61 8.86 15.00 -16.59
N ASP A 62 9.64 14.69 -17.63
CA ASP A 62 9.71 15.44 -18.87
C ASP A 62 9.48 14.57 -20.12
N GLY A 63 8.95 15.21 -21.17
CA GLY A 63 8.47 14.58 -22.38
C GLY A 63 7.02 14.10 -22.30
N ARG A 64 6.60 13.29 -23.28
CA ARG A 64 5.23 12.77 -23.36
C ARG A 64 4.95 11.77 -22.24
N VAL A 65 4.28 12.22 -21.18
CA VAL A 65 3.82 11.34 -20.11
C VAL A 65 2.70 10.44 -20.61
N ARG A 66 2.82 9.14 -20.33
CA ARG A 66 1.79 8.14 -20.59
C ARG A 66 1.31 7.57 -19.27
N VAL A 67 0.02 7.29 -19.23
CA VAL A 67 -0.67 6.74 -18.08
C VAL A 67 -0.96 5.27 -18.34
N ASP A 68 -0.78 4.45 -17.32
CA ASP A 68 -1.22 3.06 -17.22
C ASP A 68 -2.04 2.93 -15.91
N GLU A 69 -2.50 1.72 -15.58
CA GLU A 69 -3.43 1.49 -14.47
C GLU A 69 -2.93 2.09 -13.15
N HIS A 70 -1.78 1.62 -12.66
CA HIS A 70 -1.18 2.05 -11.38
C HIS A 70 0.17 2.75 -11.55
N LYS A 71 0.47 3.26 -12.74
CA LYS A 71 1.77 3.90 -13.02
C LYS A 71 1.65 4.93 -14.11
N ILE A 72 2.60 5.86 -14.11
CA ILE A 72 2.85 6.76 -15.22
C ILE A 72 4.30 6.61 -15.66
N PHE A 73 4.58 6.94 -16.92
CA PHE A 73 5.93 6.86 -17.45
C PHE A 73 6.22 7.95 -18.48
N ALA A 74 7.48 8.39 -18.50
CA ALA A 74 7.96 9.44 -19.37
C ALA A 74 9.37 9.12 -19.91
N PRO A 75 9.80 9.78 -21.01
CA PRO A 75 11.17 9.63 -21.53
C PRO A 75 12.27 10.09 -20.57
N ALA A 76 11.99 11.06 -19.69
CA ALA A 76 12.97 11.59 -18.76
C ALA A 76 12.35 11.91 -17.40
N GLY A 77 13.18 11.90 -16.35
CA GLY A 77 12.77 12.35 -15.03
C GLY A 77 13.96 12.69 -14.13
N ARG A 78 13.72 13.54 -13.13
CA ARG A 78 14.70 13.88 -12.08
C ARG A 78 14.03 13.88 -10.70
N LEU A 79 14.75 13.37 -9.69
CA LEU A 79 14.31 13.52 -8.30
C LEU A 79 14.38 14.99 -7.89
N ARG A 80 13.38 15.47 -7.15
CA ARG A 80 13.29 16.84 -6.67
C ARG A 80 13.67 16.93 -5.20
N SER A 81 12.88 16.29 -4.36
CA SER A 81 13.02 16.28 -2.91
C SER A 81 12.54 14.94 -2.35
N ARG A 82 13.11 14.55 -1.23
CA ARG A 82 12.61 13.41 -0.46
C ARG A 82 11.41 13.88 0.36
N ILE A 83 10.39 13.04 0.47
CA ILE A 83 9.27 13.26 1.37
C ILE A 83 9.69 12.78 2.76
N GLU A 84 10.21 13.71 3.56
CA GLU A 84 10.77 13.43 4.91
C GLU A 84 9.73 12.83 5.88
N GLY A 85 8.44 13.06 5.64
CA GLY A 85 7.36 12.45 6.41
C GLY A 85 7.29 10.92 6.27
N TRP A 86 7.81 10.35 5.17
CA TRP A 86 7.87 8.91 4.98
C TRP A 86 9.07 8.32 5.72
N THR A 87 8.88 8.13 7.02
CA THR A 87 9.84 7.53 7.95
C THR A 87 9.51 6.05 8.20
N PRO A 88 10.43 5.25 8.76
CA PRO A 88 10.12 3.90 9.22
C PRO A 88 8.92 3.85 10.19
N ALA A 89 8.78 4.86 11.07
CA ALA A 89 7.64 4.97 11.98
C ALA A 89 6.33 5.25 11.23
N CYS A 90 6.34 6.11 10.20
CA CYS A 90 5.17 6.33 9.35
C CYS A 90 4.79 5.07 8.57
N ALA A 91 5.78 4.35 8.02
CA ALA A 91 5.58 3.09 7.33
C ALA A 91 4.97 2.01 8.24
N GLN A 92 5.44 1.92 9.49
CA GLN A 92 4.86 1.03 10.50
C GLN A 92 3.42 1.42 10.84
N ALA A 93 3.16 2.71 11.11
CA ALA A 93 1.81 3.19 11.39
C ALA A 93 0.83 2.94 10.23
N TYR A 94 1.32 3.01 8.99
CA TYR A 94 0.54 2.65 7.80
C TYR A 94 0.23 1.15 7.75
N ALA A 95 1.21 0.30 8.05
CA ALA A 95 1.03 -1.15 8.12
C ALA A 95 -0.01 -1.53 9.20
N ASP A 96 0.11 -0.94 10.39
CA ASP A 96 -0.82 -1.16 11.50
C ASP A 96 -2.24 -0.74 11.11
N ALA A 97 -2.39 0.44 10.49
CA ALA A 97 -3.69 0.93 10.05
C ALA A 97 -4.32 0.01 8.99
N CYS A 98 -3.52 -0.56 8.08
CA CYS A 98 -4.02 -1.56 7.13
C CYS A 98 -4.44 -2.86 7.83
N ALA A 99 -3.66 -3.35 8.80
CA ALA A 99 -3.98 -4.56 9.55
C ALA A 99 -5.30 -4.41 10.33
N TRP A 100 -5.51 -3.27 10.99
CA TRP A 100 -6.76 -2.96 11.67
C TRP A 100 -7.95 -2.93 10.70
N ARG A 101 -7.76 -2.47 9.47
CA ARG A 101 -8.82 -2.55 8.46
C ARG A 101 -9.13 -3.97 8.01
N ALA A 102 -8.13 -4.83 7.88
CA ALA A 102 -8.35 -6.26 7.61
C ALA A 102 -9.14 -6.93 8.75
N HIS A 103 -8.80 -6.60 10.00
CA HIS A 103 -9.53 -6.98 11.20
C HIS A 103 -11.00 -6.55 11.14
N ASP A 104 -11.28 -5.29 10.82
CA ASP A 104 -12.66 -4.78 10.72
C ASP A 104 -13.48 -5.51 9.65
N ARG A 105 -12.86 -5.94 8.55
CA ARG A 105 -13.55 -6.77 7.53
C ARG A 105 -13.86 -8.17 8.03
N ALA A 106 -13.01 -8.76 8.88
CA ALA A 106 -13.28 -10.06 9.49
C ALA A 106 -14.44 -9.98 10.49
N ILE A 107 -14.52 -8.92 11.30
CA ILE A 107 -15.67 -8.65 12.18
C ILE A 107 -16.96 -8.58 11.35
N GLN A 108 -16.96 -7.80 10.27
CA GLN A 108 -18.13 -7.69 9.39
C GLN A 108 -18.51 -9.04 8.76
N ALA A 109 -17.53 -9.86 8.39
CA ALA A 109 -17.79 -11.20 7.86
C ALA A 109 -18.45 -12.11 8.92
N LEU A 110 -17.97 -12.09 10.17
CA LEU A 110 -18.58 -12.81 11.29
C LEU A 110 -20.01 -12.34 11.54
N THR A 111 -20.25 -11.03 11.58
CA THR A 111 -21.60 -10.47 11.75
C THR A 111 -22.54 -10.90 10.63
N ARG A 112 -22.11 -10.83 9.35
CA ARG A 112 -22.93 -11.26 8.21
C ARG A 112 -23.25 -12.76 8.22
N ALA A 113 -22.37 -13.57 8.81
CA ALA A 113 -22.56 -15.01 8.97
C ALA A 113 -23.36 -15.39 10.23
N GLY A 114 -23.76 -14.41 11.06
CA GLY A 114 -24.56 -14.66 12.27
C GLY A 114 -23.75 -15.02 13.53
N HIS A 115 -22.43 -14.89 13.49
CA HIS A 115 -21.52 -15.19 14.62
C HIS A 115 -21.27 -13.93 15.47
N ALA A 116 -22.32 -13.38 16.07
CA ALA A 116 -22.28 -12.10 16.77
C ALA A 116 -21.31 -12.09 17.97
N ASP A 117 -21.27 -13.17 18.76
CA ASP A 117 -20.40 -13.27 19.93
C ASP A 117 -18.92 -13.25 19.52
N ALA A 118 -18.54 -14.09 18.54
CA ALA A 118 -17.20 -14.10 17.98
C ALA A 118 -16.81 -12.76 17.33
N ALA A 119 -17.75 -12.06 16.70
CA ALA A 119 -17.53 -10.72 16.17
C ALA A 119 -17.23 -9.72 17.30
N GLY A 120 -17.94 -9.83 18.42
CA GLY A 120 -17.72 -9.02 19.62
C GLY A 120 -16.38 -9.30 20.30
N GLU A 121 -15.99 -10.57 20.41
CA GLU A 121 -14.68 -10.97 20.94
C GLU A 121 -13.55 -10.40 20.09
N LEU A 122 -13.64 -10.55 18.75
CA LEU A 122 -12.64 -10.01 17.84
C LEU A 122 -12.58 -8.48 17.92
N ALA A 123 -13.73 -7.80 17.96
CA ALA A 123 -13.80 -6.35 18.11
C ALA A 123 -13.20 -5.82 19.43
N ALA A 124 -13.10 -6.66 20.46
CA ALA A 124 -12.51 -6.31 21.74
C ALA A 124 -10.98 -6.43 21.77
N CYS A 125 -10.34 -6.94 20.71
CA CYS A 125 -8.88 -6.99 20.61
C CYS A 125 -8.26 -5.59 20.72
N GLY A 126 -7.35 -5.40 21.68
CA GLY A 126 -6.67 -4.12 21.89
C GLY A 126 -5.35 -4.01 21.12
N THR A 127 -4.78 -5.14 20.70
CA THR A 127 -3.49 -5.21 20.00
C THR A 127 -3.55 -6.13 18.79
N LEU A 128 -2.60 -5.97 17.87
CA LEU A 128 -2.48 -6.86 16.70
C LEU A 128 -2.04 -8.28 17.11
N ASP A 129 -1.34 -8.45 18.23
CA ASP A 129 -1.06 -9.77 18.80
C ASP A 129 -2.35 -10.47 19.24
N ASP A 130 -3.28 -9.74 19.88
CA ASP A 130 -4.60 -10.29 20.25
C ASP A 130 -5.37 -10.72 18.99
N VAL A 131 -5.41 -9.86 17.97
CA VAL A 131 -6.05 -10.16 16.68
C VAL A 131 -5.45 -11.42 16.07
N LEU A 132 -4.13 -11.54 16.06
CA LEU A 132 -3.44 -12.70 15.50
C LEU A 132 -3.84 -14.00 16.20
N LEU A 133 -3.79 -14.01 17.53
CA LEU A 133 -4.09 -15.20 18.32
C LEU A 133 -5.56 -15.59 18.20
N LEU A 134 -6.47 -14.64 18.40
CA LEU A 134 -7.90 -14.89 18.39
C LEU A 134 -8.41 -15.24 17.00
N ALA A 135 -7.97 -14.54 15.95
CA ALA A 135 -8.40 -14.85 14.58
C ALA A 135 -8.01 -16.27 14.16
N ARG A 136 -6.85 -16.78 14.60
CA ARG A 136 -6.46 -18.18 14.37
C ARG A 136 -7.39 -19.15 15.08
N GLN A 137 -7.70 -18.92 16.34
CA GLN A 137 -8.61 -19.76 17.13
C GLN A 137 -10.02 -19.80 16.50
N LEU A 138 -10.57 -18.63 16.18
CA LEU A 138 -11.88 -18.52 15.54
C LEU A 138 -11.90 -19.17 14.16
N ALA A 139 -10.80 -19.09 13.39
CA ALA A 139 -10.71 -19.69 12.06
C ALA A 139 -10.80 -21.23 12.07
N GLU A 140 -10.36 -21.85 13.16
CA GLU A 140 -10.53 -23.28 13.41
C GLU A 140 -11.98 -23.61 13.79
N ALA A 141 -12.56 -22.82 14.69
CA ALA A 141 -13.89 -23.04 15.25
C ALA A 141 -15.05 -22.70 14.29
N ILE A 142 -14.84 -21.77 13.34
CA ILE A 142 -15.89 -21.17 12.52
C ILE A 142 -15.55 -21.33 11.01
N PRO A 143 -15.85 -22.49 10.40
CA PRO A 143 -15.37 -22.83 9.06
C PRO A 143 -15.86 -21.92 7.92
N ASP A 144 -17.05 -21.35 8.04
CA ASP A 144 -17.68 -20.48 7.03
C ASP A 144 -16.99 -19.10 6.91
N THR A 145 -16.43 -18.60 8.01
CA THR A 145 -15.69 -17.32 8.06
C THR A 145 -14.17 -17.48 8.14
N ARG A 146 -13.67 -18.72 8.22
CA ARG A 146 -12.26 -19.10 8.31
C ARG A 146 -11.34 -18.24 7.45
N ILE A 147 -11.62 -18.10 6.16
CA ILE A 147 -10.73 -17.36 5.25
C ILE A 147 -10.65 -15.88 5.63
N SER A 148 -11.76 -15.26 6.02
CA SER A 148 -11.76 -13.84 6.43
C SER A 148 -10.94 -13.63 7.70
N LEU A 149 -11.03 -14.57 8.64
CA LEU A 149 -10.23 -14.59 9.87
C LEU A 149 -8.74 -14.84 9.60
N THR A 150 -8.41 -15.78 8.72
CA THR A 150 -7.02 -16.01 8.29
C THR A 150 -6.41 -14.76 7.67
N ILE A 151 -7.15 -14.07 6.79
CA ILE A 151 -6.70 -12.81 6.17
C ILE A 151 -6.43 -11.73 7.25
N ALA A 152 -7.30 -11.59 8.25
CA ALA A 152 -7.08 -10.65 9.35
C ALA A 152 -5.83 -11.00 10.19
N GLY A 153 -5.65 -12.28 10.53
CA GLY A 153 -4.45 -12.75 11.24
C GLY A 153 -3.16 -12.54 10.43
N ASP A 154 -3.19 -12.81 9.12
CA ASP A 154 -2.06 -12.53 8.24
C ASP A 154 -1.75 -11.02 8.18
N GLY A 155 -2.78 -10.17 8.16
CA GLY A 155 -2.65 -8.72 8.22
C GLY A 155 -1.91 -8.28 9.48
N ALA A 156 -2.33 -8.79 10.64
CA ALA A 156 -1.68 -8.54 11.93
C ALA A 156 -0.20 -8.98 11.91
N VAL A 157 0.11 -10.21 11.45
CA VAL A 157 1.50 -10.70 11.33
C VAL A 157 2.36 -9.79 10.46
N ARG A 158 1.83 -9.34 9.30
CA ARG A 158 2.61 -8.51 8.38
C ARG A 158 2.85 -7.11 8.89
N ALA A 159 1.91 -6.55 9.65
CA ALA A 159 2.15 -5.31 10.37
C ALA A 159 3.22 -5.51 11.46
N LEU A 160 3.07 -6.52 12.34
CA LEU A 160 4.02 -6.80 13.42
C LEU A 160 5.45 -7.09 12.94
N THR A 161 5.60 -7.61 11.72
CA THR A 161 6.91 -7.92 11.10
C THR A 161 7.44 -6.81 10.20
N GLY A 162 6.81 -5.63 10.17
CA GLY A 162 7.31 -4.47 9.42
C GLY A 162 7.22 -4.62 7.90
N ALA A 163 6.13 -5.21 7.39
CA ALA A 163 5.89 -5.37 5.95
C ALA A 163 4.70 -4.54 5.43
N PRO A 164 4.80 -3.19 5.36
CA PRO A 164 3.72 -2.31 4.92
C PRO A 164 3.11 -2.64 3.54
N PRO A 165 3.89 -2.98 2.49
CA PRO A 165 3.32 -3.35 1.20
C PRO A 165 2.39 -4.56 1.29
N THR A 166 2.78 -5.56 2.08
CA THR A 166 2.00 -6.78 2.26
C THR A 166 0.78 -6.53 3.13
N ALA A 167 0.90 -5.75 4.21
CA ALA A 167 -0.25 -5.38 5.04
C ALA A 167 -1.33 -4.62 4.23
N ALA A 168 -0.92 -3.67 3.38
CA ALA A 168 -1.83 -2.96 2.49
C ALA A 168 -2.50 -3.87 1.45
N TYR A 169 -1.75 -4.82 0.86
CA TYR A 169 -2.30 -5.82 -0.04
C TYR A 169 -3.35 -6.69 0.67
N ILE A 170 -3.05 -7.18 1.87
CA ILE A 170 -3.97 -8.02 2.67
C ILE A 170 -5.26 -7.26 2.98
N ALA A 171 -5.18 -6.00 3.42
CA ALA A 171 -6.36 -5.18 3.68
C ALA A 171 -7.25 -5.03 2.44
N ALA A 172 -6.65 -4.77 1.27
CA ALA A 172 -7.39 -4.67 0.00
C ALA A 172 -8.08 -5.98 -0.38
N HIS A 173 -7.44 -7.13 -0.13
CA HIS A 173 -8.05 -8.43 -0.38
C HIS A 173 -9.10 -8.83 0.67
N ALA A 174 -8.96 -8.40 1.92
CA ALA A 174 -9.99 -8.54 2.94
C ALA A 174 -11.27 -7.80 2.51
N ALA A 175 -11.11 -6.56 2.03
CA ALA A 175 -12.20 -5.76 1.50
C ALA A 175 -12.83 -6.39 0.24
N MET A 176 -11.99 -6.89 -0.67
CA MET A 176 -12.45 -7.56 -1.90
C MET A 176 -13.27 -8.81 -1.61
N ARG A 177 -12.85 -9.58 -0.62
CA ARG A 177 -13.56 -10.80 -0.22
C ARG A 177 -14.97 -10.49 0.27
N LEU A 178 -15.12 -9.38 0.99
CA LEU A 178 -16.37 -8.99 1.61
C LEU A 178 -17.33 -8.31 0.62
N ASP A 179 -16.81 -7.41 -0.23
CA ASP A 179 -17.62 -6.49 -1.05
C ASP A 179 -17.19 -6.46 -2.54
N GLY A 180 -16.43 -7.46 -2.99
CA GLY A 180 -16.00 -7.59 -4.39
C GLY A 180 -15.03 -6.51 -4.86
N SER A 181 -14.98 -6.26 -6.16
CA SER A 181 -14.10 -5.24 -6.76
C SER A 181 -14.35 -3.83 -6.21
N ALA A 182 -15.59 -3.50 -5.84
CA ALA A 182 -15.93 -2.24 -5.19
C ALA A 182 -15.25 -2.09 -3.82
N GLY A 183 -15.26 -3.16 -3.01
CA GLY A 183 -14.54 -3.20 -1.73
C GLY A 183 -13.04 -3.00 -1.91
N TYR A 184 -12.44 -3.66 -2.89
CA TYR A 184 -11.02 -3.50 -3.23
C TYR A 184 -10.68 -2.05 -3.59
N ALA A 185 -11.45 -1.45 -4.51
CA ALA A 185 -11.23 -0.08 -4.95
C ALA A 185 -11.37 0.93 -3.80
N ALA A 186 -12.42 0.80 -2.98
CA ALA A 186 -12.63 1.66 -1.83
C ALA A 186 -11.51 1.56 -0.79
N GLU A 187 -10.94 0.36 -0.61
CA GLU A 187 -9.80 0.16 0.28
C GLU A 187 -8.53 0.82 -0.26
N ARG A 188 -8.26 0.70 -1.57
CA ARG A 188 -7.12 1.37 -2.21
C ARG A 188 -7.23 2.89 -2.17
N ASP A 189 -8.44 3.42 -2.35
CA ASP A 189 -8.71 4.85 -2.24
C ASP A 189 -8.52 5.35 -0.80
N TRP A 190 -8.91 4.55 0.20
CA TRP A 190 -8.63 4.87 1.60
C TRP A 190 -7.13 4.87 1.89
N GLN A 191 -6.40 3.86 1.42
CA GLN A 191 -4.96 3.74 1.58
C GLN A 191 -4.20 4.92 0.99
N SER A 192 -4.58 5.33 -0.22
CA SER A 192 -3.98 6.50 -0.86
C SER A 192 -4.25 7.78 -0.08
N ARG A 193 -5.49 8.01 0.36
CA ARG A 193 -5.85 9.19 1.16
C ARG A 193 -5.10 9.21 2.49
N TRP A 194 -5.01 8.07 3.18
CA TRP A 194 -4.25 7.97 4.41
C TRP A 194 -2.81 8.44 4.22
N LEU A 195 -2.15 7.98 3.14
CA LEU A 195 -0.78 8.38 2.82
C LEU A 195 -0.72 9.87 2.47
N ALA A 196 -1.62 10.36 1.62
CA ALA A 196 -1.66 11.75 1.21
C ALA A 196 -1.81 12.71 2.40
N ASP A 197 -2.78 12.42 3.28
CA ASP A 197 -3.09 13.26 4.44
C ASP A 197 -1.91 13.29 5.43
N ARG A 198 -1.34 12.11 5.74
CA ARG A 198 -0.23 11.99 6.70
C ARG A 198 1.09 12.57 6.20
N LEU A 199 1.29 12.54 4.89
CA LEU A 199 2.51 13.03 4.25
C LEU A 199 2.36 14.47 3.73
N GLY A 200 1.19 15.09 3.89
CA GLY A 200 0.91 16.44 3.41
C GLY A 200 0.99 16.57 1.89
N LEU A 201 0.71 15.49 1.16
CA LEU A 201 0.82 15.48 -0.31
C LEU A 201 -0.41 16.17 -0.88
N ARG A 202 -0.17 17.18 -1.71
CA ARG A 202 -1.23 17.86 -2.46
C ARG A 202 -1.33 17.24 -3.84
N THR A 203 -2.55 16.91 -4.25
CA THR A 203 -2.85 16.80 -5.67
C THR A 203 -2.68 18.18 -6.27
N ASP A 204 -1.58 18.42 -6.97
CA ASP A 204 -1.58 19.50 -7.95
C ASP A 204 -2.72 19.20 -8.93
N GLY A 205 -3.65 20.15 -9.05
CA GLY A 205 -4.91 20.02 -9.79
C GLY A 205 -4.76 19.72 -11.26
#